data_AF-A0A1I5XBT6-F1
#
_entry.id   AF-A0A1I5XBT6-F1
#
_cell.length_a   1.000
_cell.length_b   1.000
_cell.length_c   1.000
_cell.angle_alpha   90.00
_cell.angle_beta   90.00
_cell.angle_gamma   90.00
#
_symmetry.space_group_name_H-M   'P 1'
#
loop_
_entity.id
_entity.type
_entity.pdbx_description
1 polymer ?
#
loop_
_entity_poly.entity_id
_entity_poly.type
_entity_poly.pdbx_seq_one_letter_code
_entity_poly.pdbx_strand_id
1 'polypeptide(L)'
;MRAVRDAVAEGELDVDVPGGVVVFSWGGGVFESPVALRLGVDPRVIARRVGGVVSGPGFVRVEVAPGDLVDGIRCDRGYGMAEVPRGTWEEWPRTSDNPGFSVRYAYARACWVGRWAASLGLEAGRLEAGPVEAEVVGALGDVPGRAEQAERERDARPLMFCLEKVALAYHEAHERCSALPVGDEEPGAVHAGRVALAEAVEIVLGNGLNMIGETPRERI
;
A
#
# COMPACT_ATOMS: atom_id res chain seq x y z
N MET A 1 8.79 2.87 13.03
CA MET A 1 10.05 2.51 13.70
C MET A 1 11.05 3.66 13.92
N ARG A 2 11.38 4.49 12.91
CA ARG A 2 12.36 5.58 13.05
C ARG A 2 12.12 6.47 14.28
N ALA A 3 10.89 6.94 14.49
CA ALA A 3 10.53 7.76 15.65
C ALA A 3 10.86 7.14 17.02
N VAL A 4 10.73 5.81 17.17
CA VAL A 4 11.09 5.11 18.42
C VAL A 4 12.60 5.06 18.60
N ARG A 5 13.35 4.77 17.52
CA ARG A 5 14.83 4.79 17.54
C ARG A 5 15.37 6.15 17.93
N ASP A 6 14.86 7.20 17.32
CA ASP A 6 15.31 8.57 17.56
C ASP A 6 15.02 8.98 19.02
N ALA A 7 13.84 8.61 19.55
CA ALA A 7 13.49 8.89 20.94
C ALA A 7 14.37 8.15 21.96
N VAL A 8 14.79 6.91 21.67
CA VAL A 8 15.74 6.17 22.51
C VAL A 8 17.14 6.80 22.41
N ALA A 9 17.58 7.16 21.20
CA ALA A 9 18.88 7.79 20.99
C ALA A 9 19.00 9.16 21.70
N GLU A 10 17.90 9.89 21.81
CA GLU A 10 17.81 11.19 22.51
C GLU A 10 17.52 11.06 24.02
N GLY A 11 17.36 9.84 24.54
CA GLY A 11 17.12 9.58 25.97
C GLY A 11 15.71 9.93 26.45
N GLU A 12 14.75 10.13 25.53
CA GLU A 12 13.33 10.35 25.88
C GLU A 12 12.60 9.04 26.20
N LEU A 13 13.07 7.91 25.66
CA LEU A 13 12.56 6.57 25.96
C LEU A 13 13.69 5.65 26.41
N ASP A 14 13.41 4.85 27.44
CA ASP A 14 14.31 3.79 27.93
C ASP A 14 13.65 2.42 27.66
N VAL A 15 13.68 1.99 26.40
CA VAL A 15 13.09 0.73 25.94
C VAL A 15 13.93 0.09 24.85
N ASP A 16 13.85 -1.23 24.74
CA ASP A 16 14.38 -1.95 23.57
C ASP A 16 13.59 -1.56 22.32
N VAL A 17 14.30 -1.13 21.28
CA VAL A 17 13.69 -0.79 19.99
C VAL A 17 13.19 -2.08 19.33
N PRO A 18 11.88 -2.22 19.07
CA PRO A 18 11.35 -3.43 18.44
C PRO A 18 11.80 -3.55 16.97
N GLY A 19 11.82 -4.77 16.43
CA GLY A 19 12.15 -5.00 15.01
C GLY A 19 11.11 -4.43 14.04
N GLY A 20 9.85 -4.31 14.47
CA GLY A 20 8.73 -3.81 13.68
C GLY A 20 7.58 -3.33 14.57
N VAL A 21 6.56 -2.74 13.95
CA VAL A 21 5.36 -2.27 14.66
C VAL A 21 4.12 -2.67 13.88
N VAL A 22 3.16 -3.30 14.56
CA VAL A 22 1.82 -3.46 13.98
C VAL A 22 1.18 -2.10 13.77
N VAL A 23 0.80 -1.85 12.53
CA VAL A 23 0.01 -0.70 12.11
C VAL A 23 -1.33 -1.21 11.61
N PHE A 24 -2.41 -0.65 12.14
CA PHE A 24 -3.76 -0.83 11.64
C PHE A 24 -4.08 0.33 10.71
N SER A 25 -4.65 0.02 9.55
CA SER A 25 -5.20 1.04 8.67
C SER A 25 -6.71 1.13 8.91
N TRP A 26 -7.21 2.36 8.91
CA TRP A 26 -8.63 2.69 9.06
C TRP A 26 -9.23 3.25 7.75
N GLY A 27 -8.51 3.15 6.63
CA GLY A 27 -8.87 3.74 5.35
C GLY A 27 -8.49 5.22 5.25
N GLY A 28 -8.52 5.77 4.02
CA GLY A 28 -8.29 7.20 3.76
C GLY A 28 -6.93 7.75 4.22
N GLY A 29 -5.88 6.92 4.29
CA GLY A 29 -4.56 7.33 4.77
C GLY A 29 -4.44 7.46 6.30
N VAL A 30 -5.44 6.97 7.05
CA VAL A 30 -5.42 6.96 8.51
C VAL A 30 -4.83 5.65 9.01
N PHE A 31 -3.70 5.76 9.72
CA PHE A 31 -2.98 4.63 10.31
C PHE A 31 -2.93 4.76 11.82
N GLU A 32 -3.01 3.65 12.52
CA GLU A 32 -3.00 3.65 13.98
C GLU A 32 -2.16 2.50 14.51
N SER A 33 -1.40 2.77 15.55
CA SER A 33 -0.51 1.78 16.13
C SER A 33 -0.55 1.78 17.66
N PRO A 34 -0.66 0.60 18.30
CA PRO A 34 -0.54 0.45 19.76
C PRO A 34 0.93 0.37 20.20
N VAL A 35 1.85 0.97 19.43
CA VAL A 35 3.30 0.88 19.69
C VAL A 35 3.66 1.33 21.10
N ALA A 36 3.07 2.42 21.56
CA ALA A 36 3.36 2.95 22.88
C ALA A 36 2.81 2.03 23.99
N LEU A 37 1.61 1.46 23.78
CA LEU A 37 1.03 0.48 24.68
C LEU A 37 1.92 -0.76 24.80
N ARG A 38 2.43 -1.30 23.68
CA ARG A 38 3.30 -2.48 23.69
C ARG A 38 4.64 -2.24 24.34
N LEU A 39 5.18 -1.02 24.18
CA LEU A 39 6.46 -0.63 24.77
C LEU A 39 6.33 -0.14 26.22
N GLY A 40 5.11 0.08 26.72
CA GLY A 40 4.88 0.64 28.06
C GLY A 40 5.37 2.09 28.20
N VAL A 41 5.34 2.87 27.11
CA VAL A 41 5.86 4.25 27.07
C VAL A 41 4.75 5.29 26.87
N ASP A 42 5.06 6.56 27.12
CA ASP A 42 4.13 7.66 26.83
C ASP A 42 3.89 7.79 25.31
N PRO A 43 2.64 7.59 24.81
CA PRO A 43 2.33 7.72 23.39
C PRO A 43 2.61 9.11 22.82
N ARG A 44 2.64 10.17 23.64
CA ARG A 44 2.92 11.54 23.20
C ARG A 44 4.33 11.71 22.65
N VAL A 45 5.29 10.96 23.18
CA VAL A 45 6.69 10.99 22.73
C VAL A 45 6.80 10.53 21.28
N ILE A 46 6.07 9.46 20.95
CA ILE A 46 6.04 8.88 19.61
C ILE A 46 5.16 9.74 18.69
N ALA A 47 3.96 10.11 19.13
CA ALA A 47 3.00 10.89 18.34
C ALA A 47 3.60 12.19 17.79
N ARG A 48 4.32 12.97 18.62
CA ARG A 48 4.97 14.21 18.16
C ARG A 48 6.00 13.97 17.06
N ARG A 49 6.78 12.88 17.14
CA ARG A 49 7.84 12.56 16.17
C ARG A 49 7.30 12.08 14.83
N VAL A 50 6.13 11.45 14.81
CA VAL A 50 5.49 10.97 13.59
C VAL A 50 4.47 11.95 13.02
N GLY A 51 4.34 13.15 13.61
CA GLY A 51 3.29 14.11 13.22
C GLY A 51 1.87 13.58 13.49
N GLY A 52 1.72 12.65 14.44
CA GLY A 52 0.47 11.99 14.77
C GLY A 52 -0.18 12.51 16.05
N VAL A 53 -1.30 11.90 16.41
CA VAL A 53 -2.10 12.19 17.60
C VAL A 53 -2.27 10.94 18.46
N VAL A 54 -2.48 11.13 19.76
CA VAL A 54 -2.84 10.02 20.66
C VAL A 54 -4.34 9.76 20.51
N SER A 55 -4.71 8.57 20.05
CA SER A 55 -6.11 8.20 19.76
C SER A 55 -6.75 7.27 20.79
N GLY A 56 -5.98 6.81 21.77
CA GLY A 56 -6.43 5.95 22.87
C GLY A 56 -5.28 5.63 23.83
N PRO A 57 -5.52 4.80 24.87
CA PRO A 57 -4.48 4.41 25.82
C PRO A 57 -3.31 3.69 25.13
N GLY A 58 -2.23 4.43 24.87
CA GLY A 58 -1.03 3.91 24.20
C GLY A 58 -1.15 3.70 22.68
N PHE A 59 -2.19 4.27 22.04
CA PHE A 59 -2.35 4.27 20.58
C PHE A 59 -1.90 5.60 19.97
N VAL A 60 -1.16 5.52 18.87
CA VAL A 60 -0.72 6.66 18.07
C VAL A 60 -1.36 6.54 16.70
N ARG A 61 -2.13 7.55 16.31
CA ARG A 61 -2.73 7.70 14.98
C ARG A 61 -1.93 8.69 14.15
N VAL A 62 -1.69 8.35 12.89
CA VAL A 62 -1.03 9.20 11.90
C VAL A 62 -1.94 9.28 10.68
N GLU A 63 -2.04 10.48 10.13
CA GLU A 63 -2.67 10.73 8.85
C GLU A 63 -1.55 10.94 7.82
N VAL A 64 -1.55 10.13 6.77
CA VAL A 64 -0.58 10.22 5.69
C VAL A 64 -1.33 10.71 4.46
N ALA A 65 -0.86 11.81 3.87
CA ALA A 65 -1.46 12.32 2.65
C ALA A 65 -1.33 11.26 1.54
N PRO A 66 -2.36 11.06 0.69
CA PRO A 66 -2.32 10.03 -0.34
C PRO A 66 -1.10 10.08 -1.27
N GLY A 67 -0.71 11.30 -1.69
CA GLY A 67 0.50 11.50 -2.49
C GLY A 67 1.78 11.05 -1.78
N ASP A 68 1.89 11.29 -0.47
CA ASP A 68 3.09 10.91 0.30
C ASP A 68 3.17 9.39 0.47
N LEU A 69 2.03 8.70 0.63
CA LEU A 69 2.03 7.23 0.68
C LEU A 69 2.44 6.63 -0.67
N VAL A 70 1.90 7.15 -1.78
CA VAL A 70 2.24 6.70 -3.14
C VAL A 70 3.73 6.92 -3.42
N ASP A 71 4.26 8.10 -3.12
CA ASP A 71 5.69 8.39 -3.29
C ASP A 71 6.56 7.52 -2.38
N GLY A 72 6.12 7.25 -1.16
CA GLY A 72 6.77 6.32 -0.23
C GLY A 72 6.87 4.90 -0.80
N ILE A 73 5.77 4.36 -1.34
CA ILE A 73 5.75 3.04 -2.00
C ILE A 73 6.69 3.03 -3.21
N ARG A 74 6.66 4.07 -4.04
CA ARG A 74 7.51 4.17 -5.24
C ARG A 74 9.01 4.22 -4.92
N CYS A 75 9.36 4.83 -3.79
CA CYS A 75 10.74 4.91 -3.30
C CYS A 75 11.21 3.62 -2.59
N ASP A 76 10.30 2.73 -2.19
CA ASP A 76 10.60 1.48 -1.51
C ASP A 76 10.16 0.28 -2.35
N ARG A 77 11.09 -0.25 -3.16
CA ARG A 77 10.84 -1.47 -3.95
C ARG A 77 10.51 -2.68 -3.08
N GLY A 78 10.87 -2.67 -1.80
CA GLY A 78 10.55 -3.71 -0.84
C GLY A 78 9.29 -3.46 -0.01
N TYR A 79 8.47 -2.48 -0.40
CA TYR A 79 7.29 -2.11 0.36
C TYR A 79 6.38 -3.31 0.64
N GLY A 80 6.05 -3.49 1.91
CA GLY A 80 5.13 -4.52 2.40
C GLY A 80 5.65 -5.96 2.38
N MET A 81 6.93 -6.20 2.10
CA MET A 81 7.48 -7.56 2.09
C MET A 81 7.61 -8.17 3.50
N ALA A 82 7.22 -9.44 3.64
CA ALA A 82 7.35 -10.27 4.84
C ALA A 82 7.52 -11.76 4.44
N GLU A 83 7.89 -12.65 5.38
CA GLU A 83 8.00 -14.09 5.12
C GLU A 83 6.62 -14.78 5.18
N VAL A 84 5.88 -14.68 4.08
CA VAL A 84 4.54 -15.27 3.95
C VAL A 84 4.64 -16.71 3.41
N PRO A 85 3.89 -17.69 3.95
CA PRO A 85 3.82 -19.02 3.35
C PRO A 85 3.19 -18.96 1.95
N ARG A 86 3.43 -20.00 1.14
CA ARG A 86 2.84 -20.08 -0.19
C ARG A 86 1.31 -20.11 -0.13
N GLY A 87 0.68 -19.35 -1.01
CA GLY A 87 -0.76 -19.32 -1.25
C GLY A 87 -1.04 -19.42 -2.75
N THR A 88 -2.22 -19.91 -3.11
CA THR A 88 -2.62 -19.99 -4.52
C THR A 88 -4.11 -19.72 -4.64
N TRP A 89 -4.48 -18.98 -5.67
CA TRP A 89 -5.85 -18.94 -6.17
C TRP A 89 -6.04 -19.97 -7.28
N GLU A 90 -7.30 -20.23 -7.64
CA GLU A 90 -7.63 -20.97 -8.86
C GLU A 90 -7.26 -20.14 -10.10
N GLU A 91 -6.78 -20.81 -11.16
CA GLU A 91 -6.44 -20.15 -12.44
C GLU A 91 -7.69 -19.86 -13.30
N TRP A 92 -8.72 -20.70 -13.18
CA TRP A 92 -9.93 -20.63 -14.00
C TRP A 92 -11.18 -20.50 -13.13
N PRO A 93 -12.24 -19.83 -13.60
CA PRO A 93 -12.33 -19.13 -14.87
C PRO A 93 -11.52 -17.81 -14.86
N ARG A 94 -11.20 -17.30 -16.05
CA ARG A 94 -10.46 -16.05 -16.22
C ARG A 94 -11.44 -14.87 -16.36
N THR A 95 -12.15 -14.62 -15.28
CA THR A 95 -13.18 -13.59 -15.16
C THR A 95 -12.92 -12.73 -13.93
N SER A 96 -13.49 -11.52 -13.90
CA SER A 96 -13.38 -10.60 -12.75
C SER A 96 -13.87 -11.21 -11.43
N ASP A 97 -14.79 -12.17 -11.50
CA ASP A 97 -15.33 -12.87 -10.32
C ASP A 97 -14.33 -13.88 -9.71
N ASN A 98 -13.29 -14.28 -10.45
CA ASN A 98 -12.19 -15.06 -9.90
C ASN A 98 -11.18 -14.11 -9.22
N PRO A 99 -10.98 -14.19 -7.89
CA PRO A 99 -10.09 -13.28 -7.18
C PRO A 99 -8.63 -13.36 -7.66
N GLY A 100 -8.13 -14.56 -7.98
CA GLY A 100 -6.77 -14.73 -8.49
C GLY A 100 -6.57 -14.08 -9.85
N PHE A 101 -7.53 -14.26 -10.76
CA PHE A 101 -7.51 -13.58 -12.05
C PHE A 101 -7.60 -12.06 -11.89
N SER A 102 -8.49 -11.57 -11.04
CA SER A 102 -8.66 -10.15 -10.73
C SER A 102 -7.36 -9.51 -10.25
N VAL A 103 -6.68 -10.12 -9.27
CA VAL A 103 -5.38 -9.65 -8.76
C VAL A 103 -4.31 -9.63 -9.84
N ARG A 104 -4.16 -10.73 -10.59
CA ARG A 104 -3.16 -10.81 -11.67
C ARG A 104 -3.45 -9.74 -12.74
N TYR A 105 -4.72 -9.54 -13.09
CA TYR A 105 -5.15 -8.55 -14.08
C TYR A 105 -4.93 -7.11 -13.64
N ALA A 106 -5.18 -6.78 -12.37
CA ALA A 106 -4.82 -5.49 -11.80
C ALA A 106 -3.31 -5.22 -11.93
N TYR A 107 -2.45 -6.19 -11.61
CA TYR A 107 -1.00 -6.07 -11.77
C TYR A 107 -0.60 -5.82 -13.22
N ALA A 108 -1.06 -6.65 -14.17
CA ALA A 108 -0.73 -6.45 -15.58
C ALA A 108 -1.21 -5.09 -16.09
N ARG A 109 -2.43 -4.69 -15.74
CA ARG A 109 -3.00 -3.39 -16.11
C ARG A 109 -2.15 -2.23 -15.60
N ALA A 110 -1.68 -2.28 -14.36
CA ALA A 110 -0.77 -1.28 -13.80
C ALA A 110 0.54 -1.18 -14.62
N CYS A 111 1.14 -2.32 -14.96
CA CYS A 111 2.35 -2.36 -15.80
C CYS A 111 2.09 -1.75 -17.20
N TRP A 112 0.93 -2.02 -17.79
CA TRP A 112 0.55 -1.47 -19.10
C TRP A 112 0.30 0.03 -19.06
N VAL A 113 -0.31 0.54 -17.98
CA VAL A 113 -0.49 1.99 -17.77
C VAL A 113 0.86 2.70 -17.77
N GLY A 114 1.85 2.20 -17.03
CA GLY A 114 3.19 2.77 -17.01
C GLY A 114 3.85 2.79 -18.40
N ARG A 115 3.74 1.69 -19.16
CA ARG A 115 4.26 1.63 -20.54
C ARG A 115 3.60 2.62 -21.48
N TRP A 116 2.28 2.71 -21.44
CA TRP A 116 1.53 3.60 -22.33
C TRP A 116 1.74 5.06 -21.95
N ALA A 117 1.79 5.39 -20.67
CA ALA A 117 2.17 6.73 -20.21
C ALA A 117 3.53 7.14 -20.76
N ALA A 118 4.55 6.27 -20.65
CA ALA A 118 5.86 6.52 -21.22
C ALA A 118 5.82 6.73 -22.75
N SER A 119 5.01 5.96 -23.48
CA SER A 119 4.84 6.13 -24.93
C SER A 119 4.18 7.46 -25.33
N LEU A 120 3.42 8.06 -24.41
CA LEU A 120 2.80 9.37 -24.56
C LEU A 120 3.69 10.51 -24.02
N GLY A 121 4.88 10.21 -23.52
CA GLY A 121 5.76 11.19 -22.86
C GLY A 121 5.21 11.71 -21.52
N LEU A 122 4.29 10.96 -20.90
CA LEU A 122 3.71 11.30 -19.61
C LEU A 122 4.51 10.64 -18.49
N GLU A 123 5.17 11.46 -17.67
CA GLU A 123 5.89 11.00 -16.49
C GLU A 123 5.00 10.95 -15.24
N ALA A 124 5.31 10.05 -14.33
CA ALA A 124 4.62 9.92 -13.06
C ALA A 124 4.88 11.14 -12.16
N GLY A 125 3.80 11.75 -11.68
CA GLY A 125 3.82 12.96 -10.85
C GLY A 125 3.26 12.74 -9.45
N ARG A 126 3.01 13.83 -8.71
CA ARG A 126 2.39 13.75 -7.39
C ARG A 126 0.89 13.44 -7.51
N LEU A 127 0.41 12.47 -6.73
CA LEU A 127 -1.02 12.15 -6.67
C LEU A 127 -1.77 13.17 -5.81
N GLU A 128 -2.70 13.89 -6.43
CA GLU A 128 -3.75 14.64 -5.75
C GLU A 128 -5.03 13.78 -5.79
N ALA A 129 -5.25 12.99 -4.75
CA ALA A 129 -6.27 11.95 -4.75
C ALA A 129 -7.69 12.52 -4.57
N GLY A 130 -8.60 12.16 -5.48
CA GLY A 130 -10.04 12.22 -5.23
C GLY A 130 -10.50 11.01 -4.41
N PRO A 131 -11.83 10.90 -4.14
CA PRO A 131 -12.37 9.82 -3.32
C PRO A 131 -12.04 8.42 -3.84
N VAL A 132 -12.04 8.22 -5.16
CA VAL A 132 -11.77 6.90 -5.76
C VAL A 132 -10.29 6.54 -5.66
N GLU A 133 -9.38 7.48 -5.96
CA GLU A 133 -7.95 7.25 -5.79
C GLU A 133 -7.59 7.01 -4.30
N ALA A 134 -8.28 7.69 -3.37
CA ALA A 134 -8.07 7.52 -1.94
C ALA A 134 -8.41 6.11 -1.43
N GLU A 135 -9.41 5.43 -2.01
CA GLU A 135 -9.73 4.03 -1.69
C GLU A 135 -8.59 3.08 -2.09
N VAL A 136 -7.99 3.30 -3.27
CA VAL A 136 -6.82 2.52 -3.72
C VAL A 136 -5.67 2.74 -2.75
N VAL A 137 -5.35 3.99 -2.43
CA VAL A 137 -4.28 4.37 -1.50
C VAL A 137 -4.50 3.74 -0.12
N GLY A 138 -5.73 3.75 0.39
CA GLY A 138 -6.09 3.06 1.64
C GLY A 138 -5.77 1.57 1.57
N ALA A 139 -6.23 0.88 0.52
CA ALA A 139 -5.97 -0.54 0.33
C ALA A 139 -4.47 -0.87 0.19
N LEU A 140 -3.68 -0.03 -0.48
CA LEU A 140 -2.23 -0.19 -0.57
C LEU A 140 -1.57 -0.07 0.81
N GLY A 141 -2.04 0.88 1.63
CA GLY A 141 -1.57 1.10 2.99
C GLY A 141 -1.81 -0.07 3.95
N ASP A 142 -2.83 -0.89 3.71
CA ASP A 142 -3.13 -2.08 4.51
C ASP A 142 -2.11 -3.20 4.32
N VAL A 143 -1.47 -3.27 3.14
CA VAL A 143 -0.69 -4.44 2.72
C VAL A 143 0.44 -4.81 3.68
N PRO A 144 1.29 -3.89 4.17
CA PRO A 144 2.35 -4.23 5.11
C PRO A 144 1.82 -4.91 6.38
N GLY A 145 0.74 -4.37 6.97
CA GLY A 145 0.13 -4.94 8.18
C GLY A 145 -0.47 -6.33 7.94
N ARG A 146 -1.03 -6.58 6.75
CA ARG A 146 -1.58 -7.89 6.36
C ARG A 146 -0.50 -8.90 6.02
N ALA A 147 0.62 -8.48 5.45
CA ALA A 147 1.78 -9.33 5.22
C ALA A 147 2.42 -9.77 6.56
N GLU A 148 2.65 -8.84 7.49
CA GLU A 148 3.11 -9.16 8.85
C GLU A 148 2.13 -10.08 9.61
N GLN A 149 0.82 -9.88 9.42
CA GLN A 149 -0.19 -10.77 9.97
C GLN A 149 -0.04 -12.19 9.40
N ALA A 150 0.08 -12.31 8.09
CA ALA A 150 0.22 -13.58 7.39
C ALA A 150 1.49 -14.35 7.80
N GLU A 151 2.61 -13.65 7.96
CA GLU A 151 3.87 -14.19 8.47
C GLU A 151 3.70 -14.73 9.90
N ARG A 152 3.16 -13.92 10.83
CA ARG A 152 2.93 -14.32 12.22
C ARG A 152 1.97 -15.51 12.35
N GLU A 153 0.90 -15.52 11.57
CA GLU A 153 -0.14 -16.55 11.61
C GLU A 153 0.24 -17.79 10.80
N ARG A 154 1.33 -17.72 10.03
CA ARG A 154 1.75 -18.77 9.10
C ARG A 154 0.61 -19.17 8.17
N ASP A 155 -0.11 -18.17 7.68
CA ASP A 155 -1.28 -18.31 6.81
C ASP A 155 -1.27 -17.19 5.77
N ALA A 156 -1.32 -17.54 4.48
CA ALA A 156 -1.28 -16.56 3.39
C ALA A 156 -2.60 -15.78 3.22
N ARG A 157 -3.71 -16.29 3.75
CA ARG A 157 -5.06 -15.75 3.51
C ARG A 157 -5.22 -14.27 3.86
N PRO A 158 -4.70 -13.75 4.99
CA PRO A 158 -4.81 -12.32 5.30
C PRO A 158 -4.19 -11.42 4.23
N LEU A 159 -3.04 -11.79 3.68
CA LEU A 159 -2.41 -11.08 2.57
C LEU A 159 -3.22 -11.25 1.28
N MET A 160 -3.60 -12.48 0.93
CA MET A 160 -4.37 -12.75 -0.29
C MET A 160 -5.66 -11.91 -0.35
N PHE A 161 -6.45 -11.89 0.73
CA PHE A 161 -7.65 -11.05 0.80
C PHE A 161 -7.34 -9.54 0.70
N CYS A 162 -6.18 -9.10 1.17
CA CYS A 162 -5.76 -7.72 1.03
C CYS A 162 -5.42 -7.38 -0.43
N LEU A 163 -4.72 -8.28 -1.14
CA LEU A 163 -4.40 -8.10 -2.55
C LEU A 163 -5.67 -8.07 -3.41
N GLU A 164 -6.67 -8.88 -3.07
CA GLU A 164 -7.99 -8.83 -3.71
C GLU A 164 -8.65 -7.46 -3.54
N LYS A 165 -8.60 -6.87 -2.34
CA LYS A 165 -9.12 -5.51 -2.10
C LYS A 165 -8.39 -4.44 -2.90
N VAL A 166 -7.05 -4.52 -2.97
CA VAL A 166 -6.24 -3.62 -3.81
C VAL A 166 -6.67 -3.72 -5.27
N ALA A 167 -6.82 -4.94 -5.79
CA ALA A 167 -7.23 -5.18 -7.16
C ALA A 167 -8.63 -4.61 -7.46
N LEU A 168 -9.60 -4.88 -6.59
CA LEU A 168 -10.97 -4.35 -6.73
C LEU A 168 -10.99 -2.81 -6.73
N ALA A 169 -10.31 -2.18 -5.78
CA ALA A 169 -10.22 -0.72 -5.71
C ALA A 169 -9.55 -0.15 -6.95
N TYR A 170 -8.48 -0.77 -7.44
CA TYR A 170 -7.76 -0.32 -8.63
C TYR A 170 -8.57 -0.52 -9.92
N HIS A 171 -9.35 -1.60 -10.03
CA HIS A 171 -10.27 -1.79 -11.15
C HIS A 171 -11.30 -0.66 -11.21
N GLU A 172 -11.94 -0.35 -10.09
CA GLU A 172 -12.88 0.78 -9.98
C GLU A 172 -12.23 2.12 -10.35
N ALA A 173 -11.02 2.37 -9.84
CA ALA A 173 -10.26 3.58 -10.18
C ALA A 173 -9.91 3.66 -11.67
N HIS A 174 -9.54 2.55 -12.29
CA HIS A 174 -9.23 2.54 -13.72
C HIS A 174 -10.45 2.87 -14.60
N GLU A 175 -11.64 2.39 -14.23
CA GLU A 175 -12.87 2.67 -14.98
C GLU A 175 -13.38 4.10 -14.76
N ARG A 176 -13.23 4.66 -13.55
CA ARG A 176 -13.79 5.97 -13.19
C ARG A 176 -12.80 7.13 -13.32
N CYS A 177 -11.51 6.84 -13.26
CA CYS A 177 -10.43 7.81 -13.12
C CYS A 177 -9.22 7.31 -13.93
N SER A 178 -9.37 7.23 -15.26
CA SER A 178 -8.29 6.78 -16.14
C SER A 178 -7.00 7.53 -15.88
N ALA A 179 -5.90 6.79 -15.82
CA ALA A 179 -4.56 7.34 -15.69
C ALA A 179 -4.04 7.91 -17.01
N LEU A 180 -4.56 7.42 -18.13
CA LEU A 180 -4.18 7.87 -19.46
C LEU A 180 -5.28 8.78 -20.02
N PRO A 181 -4.90 9.86 -20.73
CA PRO A 181 -5.86 10.72 -21.41
C PRO A 181 -6.69 9.92 -22.42
N VAL A 182 -7.99 10.22 -22.49
CA VAL A 182 -8.94 9.54 -23.39
C VAL A 182 -9.45 10.50 -24.46
N GLY A 183 -9.45 10.08 -25.72
CA GLY A 183 -9.94 10.90 -26.83
C GLY A 183 -9.06 12.14 -27.04
N ASP A 184 -9.68 13.31 -27.00
CA ASP A 184 -9.02 14.62 -27.20
C ASP A 184 -8.54 15.25 -25.87
N GLU A 185 -8.51 14.50 -24.77
CA GLU A 185 -8.00 14.98 -23.50
C GLU A 185 -6.49 15.25 -23.56
N GLU A 186 -6.08 16.43 -23.08
CA GLU A 186 -4.66 16.78 -22.98
C GLU A 186 -4.02 16.09 -21.76
N PRO A 187 -2.81 15.50 -21.91
CA PRO A 187 -2.02 15.02 -20.77
C PRO A 187 -1.77 16.14 -19.75
N GLY A 188 -1.80 15.80 -18.46
CA GLY A 188 -1.67 16.80 -17.39
C GLY A 188 -1.37 16.21 -16.02
N ALA A 189 -1.30 17.08 -15.00
CA ALA A 189 -0.90 16.70 -13.64
C ALA A 189 -1.78 15.59 -13.02
N VAL A 190 -3.08 15.60 -13.31
CA VAL A 190 -4.00 14.54 -12.85
C VAL A 190 -3.63 13.16 -13.43
N HIS A 191 -3.29 13.11 -14.72
CA HIS A 191 -2.83 11.90 -15.38
C HIS A 191 -1.49 11.46 -14.80
N ALA A 192 -0.54 12.39 -14.63
CA ALA A 192 0.76 12.12 -14.02
C ALA A 192 0.63 11.51 -12.60
N GLY A 193 -0.25 12.06 -11.75
CA GLY A 193 -0.51 11.53 -10.41
C GLY A 193 -1.13 10.13 -10.42
N ARG A 194 -2.04 9.85 -11.37
CA ARG A 194 -2.65 8.52 -11.54
C ARG A 194 -1.68 7.49 -12.12
N VAL A 195 -0.72 7.91 -12.94
CA VAL A 195 0.40 7.06 -13.37
C VAL A 195 1.25 6.68 -12.15
N ALA A 196 1.56 7.63 -11.25
CA ALA A 196 2.24 7.31 -9.99
C ALA A 196 1.46 6.32 -9.11
N LEU A 197 0.13 6.46 -9.06
CA LEU A 197 -0.73 5.48 -8.37
C LEU A 197 -0.63 4.09 -9.02
N ALA A 198 -0.63 4.00 -10.35
CA ALA A 198 -0.44 2.74 -11.07
C ALA A 198 0.94 2.11 -10.77
N GLU A 199 2.02 2.90 -10.73
CA GLU A 199 3.35 2.41 -10.32
C GLU A 199 3.36 1.85 -8.89
N ALA A 200 2.66 2.51 -7.96
CA ALA A 200 2.53 2.02 -6.59
C ALA A 200 1.74 0.69 -6.52
N VAL A 201 0.65 0.57 -7.29
CA VAL A 201 -0.12 -0.68 -7.43
C VAL A 201 0.73 -1.80 -8.02
N GLU A 202 1.54 -1.52 -9.05
CA GLU A 202 2.46 -2.47 -9.66
C GLU A 202 3.44 -3.04 -8.62
N ILE A 203 4.09 -2.17 -7.83
CA ILE A 203 5.03 -2.56 -6.78
C ILE A 203 4.35 -3.45 -5.75
N VAL A 204 3.21 -3.00 -5.22
CA VAL A 204 2.50 -3.67 -4.13
C VAL A 204 1.95 -5.04 -4.56
N LEU A 205 1.28 -5.11 -5.71
CA LEU A 205 0.76 -6.39 -6.22
C LEU A 205 1.89 -7.31 -6.67
N GLY A 206 2.95 -6.78 -7.28
CA GLY A 206 4.14 -7.55 -7.65
C GLY A 206 4.80 -8.20 -6.43
N ASN A 207 5.03 -7.42 -5.37
CA ASN A 207 5.57 -7.93 -4.10
C ASN A 207 4.61 -8.95 -3.46
N GLY A 208 3.32 -8.65 -3.43
CA GLY A 208 2.26 -9.52 -2.91
C GLY A 208 2.23 -10.90 -3.57
N LEU A 209 2.22 -10.93 -4.90
CA LEU A 209 2.24 -12.15 -5.71
C LEU A 209 3.53 -12.96 -5.47
N ASN A 210 4.69 -12.30 -5.43
CA ASN A 210 5.96 -12.98 -5.13
C ASN A 210 5.97 -13.60 -3.72
N MET A 211 5.45 -12.88 -2.71
CA MET A 211 5.40 -13.37 -1.33
C MET A 211 4.60 -14.67 -1.19
N ILE A 212 3.48 -14.81 -1.90
CA ILE A 212 2.67 -16.03 -1.88
C ILE A 212 3.22 -17.13 -2.80
N GLY A 213 4.31 -16.87 -3.52
CA GLY A 213 4.99 -17.84 -4.40
C GLY A 213 4.49 -17.85 -5.84
N GLU A 214 3.73 -16.84 -6.27
CA GLU A 214 3.40 -16.63 -7.68
C GLU A 214 4.46 -15.77 -8.37
N THR A 215 4.61 -15.96 -9.68
CA THR A 215 5.44 -15.07 -10.52
C THR A 215 4.53 -14.06 -11.20
N PRO A 216 4.64 -12.75 -10.89
CA PRO A 216 3.85 -11.72 -11.57
C PRO A 216 4.07 -11.76 -13.08
N ARG A 217 2.98 -11.62 -13.85
CA ARG A 217 3.01 -11.61 -15.31
C ARG A 217 2.24 -10.42 -15.85
N GLU A 218 2.86 -9.70 -16.76
CA GLU A 218 2.25 -8.55 -17.44
C GLU A 218 1.37 -8.97 -18.63
N ARG A 219 1.47 -10.24 -19.02
CA ARG A 219 0.65 -10.87 -20.06
C ARG A 219 -0.09 -12.02 -19.43
N ILE A 220 -1.39 -11.88 -19.41
CA ILE A 220 -2.31 -12.85 -18.87
C ILE A 220 -3.22 -13.21 -20.02
#